data_AF-A0A9E6JPE8-F1
#
_entry.id   AF-A0A9E6JPE8-F1
#
_cell.length_a   1.000
_cell.length_b   1.000
_cell.length_c   1.000
_cell.angle_alpha   90.00
_cell.angle_beta   90.00
_cell.angle_gamma   90.00
#
_symmetry.space_group_name_H-M   'P 1'
#
loop_
_entity.id
_entity.type
_entity.pdbx_description
1 polymer ?
#
loop_
_entity_poly.entity_id
_entity_poly.type
_entity_poly.pdbx_seq_one_letter_code
_entity_poly.pdbx_strand_id
1 'polypeptide(L)'
;MPSFRFERVDLDAFRGFAGMGFTVERLAPGIVVVHGPNGAGKSSLVQAMELLLWDQAKAPEGTILHAQVRLGDVSQERSRLQDRLVAKAGSQPAQASPWTGPSTRERYRLSLSDLLQSREANQAFGEQLRQEMQGGVDFQKHRTDLKPLSAFSRRAGATEAFELASAALLEKSREQGAQESLEE
;
A
#
# COMPACT_ATOMS: atom_id res chain seq x y z
N MET A 1 -10.16 23.71 -8.61
CA MET A 1 -8.73 23.36 -8.79
C MET A 1 -8.64 22.40 -9.96
N PRO A 2 -7.60 22.48 -10.83
CA PRO A 2 -7.42 21.53 -11.90
C PRO A 2 -7.18 20.12 -11.33
N SER A 3 -7.79 19.10 -11.91
CA SER A 3 -7.61 17.71 -11.49
C SER A 3 -6.18 17.24 -11.78
N PHE A 4 -5.64 16.38 -10.92
CA PHE A 4 -4.36 15.71 -11.17
C PHE A 4 -4.51 14.20 -11.03
N ARG A 5 -3.87 13.47 -11.93
CA ARG A 5 -3.77 12.01 -11.84
C ARG A 5 -2.49 11.47 -12.46
N PHE A 6 -2.05 10.33 -11.98
CA PHE A 6 -1.06 9.50 -12.66
C PHE A 6 -1.75 8.64 -13.73
N GLU A 7 -1.12 8.49 -14.89
CA GLU A 7 -1.54 7.58 -15.96
C GLU A 7 -0.57 6.39 -16.09
N ARG A 8 0.72 6.65 -15.83
CA ARG A 8 1.80 5.67 -15.80
C ARG A 8 2.88 6.06 -14.79
N VAL A 9 3.51 5.09 -14.14
CA VAL A 9 4.68 5.29 -13.28
C VAL A 9 5.72 4.21 -13.59
N ASP A 10 6.97 4.61 -13.78
CA ASP A 10 8.12 3.76 -14.03
C ASP A 10 9.15 3.96 -12.91
N LEU A 11 9.56 2.86 -12.30
CA LEU A 11 10.55 2.79 -11.23
C LEU A 11 11.79 2.11 -11.78
N ASP A 12 12.64 2.83 -12.52
CA ASP A 12 13.84 2.25 -13.16
C ASP A 12 14.90 1.87 -12.13
N ALA A 13 15.12 2.74 -11.15
CA ALA A 13 16.00 2.48 -10.02
C ALA A 13 15.39 3.06 -8.74
N PHE A 14 14.90 2.19 -7.86
CA PHE A 14 14.34 2.60 -6.59
C PHE A 14 14.47 1.49 -5.54
N ARG A 15 14.55 1.88 -4.26
CA ARG A 15 14.75 0.95 -3.15
C ARG A 15 13.80 -0.26 -3.20
N GLY A 16 14.36 -1.45 -3.00
CA GLY A 16 13.60 -2.71 -3.06
C GLY A 16 13.43 -3.29 -4.47
N PHE A 17 13.87 -2.58 -5.51
CA PHE A 17 13.94 -3.08 -6.88
C PHE A 17 15.40 -3.08 -7.33
N ALA A 18 16.08 -4.21 -7.12
CA ALA A 18 17.50 -4.39 -7.41
C ALA A 18 17.76 -4.50 -8.93
N GLY A 19 17.57 -3.40 -9.67
CA GLY A 19 17.85 -3.28 -11.10
C GLY A 19 16.79 -3.88 -12.04
N MET A 20 15.82 -4.64 -11.52
CA MET A 20 14.59 -4.95 -12.25
C MET A 20 13.61 -3.81 -12.04
N GLY A 21 13.65 -2.82 -12.93
CA GLY A 21 12.70 -1.73 -12.90
C GLY A 21 11.25 -2.23 -12.91
N PHE A 22 10.33 -1.41 -12.41
CA PHE A 22 8.92 -1.77 -12.29
C PHE A 22 8.02 -0.70 -12.89
N THR A 23 7.11 -1.09 -13.78
CA THR A 23 6.15 -0.19 -14.41
C THR A 23 4.74 -0.48 -13.93
N VAL A 24 4.02 0.57 -13.57
CA VAL A 24 2.56 0.55 -13.41
C VAL A 24 1.93 1.35 -14.54
N GLU A 25 1.17 0.67 -15.38
CA GLU A 25 0.42 1.28 -16.49
C GLU A 25 -1.06 1.38 -16.18
N ARG A 26 -1.76 2.24 -16.92
CA ARG A 26 -3.23 2.34 -16.92
C ARG A 26 -3.79 2.59 -15.52
N LEU A 27 -3.15 3.49 -14.76
CA LEU A 27 -3.71 3.98 -13.51
C LEU A 27 -5.05 4.67 -13.79
N ALA A 28 -6.12 4.06 -13.29
CA ALA A 28 -7.48 4.52 -13.53
C ALA A 28 -7.75 5.86 -12.80
N PRO A 29 -8.67 6.70 -13.33
CA PRO A 29 -9.16 7.84 -12.58
C PRO A 29 -9.92 7.38 -11.33
N GLY A 30 -9.88 8.18 -10.26
CA GLY A 30 -10.60 7.91 -9.02
C GLY A 30 -9.75 7.18 -7.97
N ILE A 31 -10.38 6.24 -7.24
CA ILE A 31 -9.74 5.51 -6.15
C ILE A 31 -8.97 4.32 -6.72
N VAL A 32 -7.68 4.24 -6.40
CA VAL A 32 -6.81 3.12 -6.78
C VAL A 32 -6.43 2.33 -5.53
N VAL A 33 -6.81 1.05 -5.49
CA VAL A 33 -6.46 0.13 -4.40
C VAL A 33 -5.30 -0.76 -4.85
N VAL A 34 -4.15 -0.63 -4.18
CA VAL A 34 -2.97 -1.47 -4.43
C VAL A 34 -2.91 -2.58 -3.39
N HIS A 35 -3.09 -3.83 -3.82
CA HIS A 35 -3.06 -5.01 -2.95
C HIS A 35 -2.01 -6.04 -3.39
N GLY A 36 -1.62 -6.93 -2.48
CA GLY A 36 -0.64 -7.98 -2.75
C GLY A 36 0.15 -8.40 -1.51
N PRO A 37 1.01 -9.42 -1.60
CA PRO A 37 1.81 -9.93 -0.47
C PRO A 37 2.68 -8.86 0.19
N ASN A 38 3.04 -9.08 1.46
CA ASN A 38 4.05 -8.25 2.12
C ASN A 38 5.38 -8.36 1.37
N GLY A 39 6.10 -7.24 1.24
CA GLY A 39 7.34 -7.19 0.46
C GLY A 39 7.16 -7.03 -1.06
N ALA A 40 5.95 -7.12 -1.62
CA ALA A 40 5.70 -6.97 -3.06
C ALA A 40 5.91 -5.55 -3.62
N GLY A 41 6.51 -4.61 -2.87
CA GLY A 41 6.83 -3.28 -3.37
C GLY A 41 5.72 -2.23 -3.29
N LYS A 42 4.55 -2.54 -2.70
CA LYS A 42 3.42 -1.57 -2.55
C LYS A 42 3.83 -0.25 -1.88
N SER A 43 4.54 -0.34 -0.75
CA SER A 43 5.03 0.85 -0.04
C SER A 43 6.08 1.61 -0.86
N SER A 44 6.92 0.90 -1.62
CA SER A 44 7.89 1.51 -2.52
C SER A 44 7.21 2.25 -3.67
N LEU A 45 6.15 1.69 -4.25
CA LEU A 45 5.35 2.36 -5.28
C LEU A 45 4.77 3.68 -4.76
N VAL A 46 4.11 3.65 -3.59
CA VAL A 46 3.54 4.86 -2.98
C VAL A 46 4.63 5.92 -2.76
N GLN A 47 5.78 5.52 -2.24
CA GLN A 47 6.90 6.44 -2.00
C GLN A 47 7.49 7.00 -3.29
N ALA A 48 7.61 6.20 -4.35
CA ALA A 48 8.04 6.67 -5.66
C ALA A 48 7.07 7.71 -6.23
N MET A 49 5.77 7.46 -6.12
CA MET A 49 4.73 8.42 -6.52
C MET A 49 4.83 9.73 -5.70
N GLU A 50 5.08 9.66 -4.39
CA GLU A 50 5.32 10.86 -3.58
C GLU A 50 6.54 11.65 -4.08
N LEU A 51 7.66 10.98 -4.42
CA LEU A 51 8.86 11.65 -4.92
C LEU A 51 8.64 12.32 -6.28
N LEU A 52 7.70 11.83 -7.10
CA LEU A 52 7.30 12.44 -8.36
C LEU A 52 6.31 13.62 -8.19
N LEU A 53 5.70 13.75 -7.02
CA LEU A 53 4.80 14.85 -6.69
C LEU A 53 5.54 16.03 -6.07
N TRP A 54 6.38 15.79 -5.06
CA TRP A 54 7.01 16.85 -4.27
C TRP A 54 8.48 17.04 -4.63
N ASP A 55 8.82 18.25 -5.08
CA ASP A 55 10.18 18.67 -5.44
C ASP A 55 11.15 18.63 -4.25
N GLN A 56 10.70 19.06 -3.07
CA GLN A 56 11.51 19.11 -1.84
C GLN A 56 11.74 17.73 -1.19
N ALA A 57 11.13 16.67 -1.72
CA ALA A 57 11.29 15.35 -1.14
C ALA A 57 12.69 14.80 -1.44
N LYS A 58 13.43 14.45 -0.39
CA LYS A 58 14.73 13.78 -0.53
C LYS A 58 14.54 12.37 -1.07
N ALA A 59 15.21 12.08 -2.17
CA ALA A 59 15.22 10.74 -2.74
C ALA A 59 16.41 9.93 -2.21
N PRO A 60 16.29 8.61 -2.09
CA PRO A 60 17.45 7.74 -1.92
C PRO A 60 18.48 7.94 -3.04
N GLU A 61 19.75 7.70 -2.73
CA GLU A 61 20.80 7.73 -3.74
C GLU A 61 20.51 6.74 -4.89
N GLY A 62 20.84 7.15 -6.11
CA GLY A 62 20.60 6.35 -7.33
C GLY A 62 19.13 6.27 -7.76
N THR A 63 18.22 7.05 -7.16
CA THR A 63 16.81 7.06 -7.57
C THR A 63 16.63 7.55 -9.01
N ILE A 64 15.95 6.75 -9.83
CA ILE A 64 15.51 7.08 -11.19
C ILE A 64 14.04 6.69 -11.31
N LEU A 65 13.17 7.68 -11.52
CA LEU A 65 11.72 7.51 -11.61
C LEU A 65 11.18 8.30 -12.79
N HIS A 66 10.18 7.76 -13.46
CA HIS A 66 9.40 8.46 -14.48
C HIS A 66 7.90 8.31 -14.23
N ALA A 67 7.12 9.28 -14.70
CA ALA A 67 5.68 9.18 -14.72
C ALA A 67 5.07 9.99 -15.85
N GLN A 68 3.97 9.48 -16.38
CA GLN A 68 3.03 10.24 -17.17
C GLN A 68 1.87 10.64 -16.26
N VAL A 69 1.58 11.94 -16.22
CA VAL A 69 0.55 12.52 -15.37
C VAL A 69 -0.34 13.43 -16.21
N ARG A 70 -1.57 13.63 -15.76
CA ARG A 70 -2.46 14.62 -16.34
C ARG A 70 -2.81 15.70 -15.33
N LEU A 71 -2.64 16.95 -15.74
CA LEU A 71 -3.00 18.16 -15.00
C LEU A 71 -4.09 18.92 -15.78
N GLY A 72 -5.34 18.85 -15.33
CA GLY A 72 -6.49 19.26 -16.13
C GLY A 72 -6.53 18.48 -17.44
N ASP A 73 -6.41 19.16 -18.57
CA ASP A 73 -6.35 18.56 -19.90
C ASP A 73 -4.91 18.40 -20.43
N VAL A 74 -3.92 18.85 -19.67
CA VAL A 74 -2.52 18.84 -20.09
C VAL A 74 -1.84 17.55 -19.66
N SER A 75 -1.36 16.78 -20.63
CA SER A 75 -0.46 15.66 -20.38
C SER A 75 0.95 16.18 -20.04
N GLN A 76 1.54 15.65 -18.98
CA GLN A 76 2.88 16.00 -18.55
C GLN A 76 3.70 14.74 -18.27
N GLU A 77 4.98 14.83 -18.57
CA GLU A 77 5.98 13.86 -18.15
C GLU A 77 6.70 14.39 -16.92
N ARG A 78 6.91 13.53 -15.94
CA ARG A 78 7.72 13.81 -14.75
C ARG A 78 8.86 12.83 -14.68
N SER A 79 10.06 13.35 -14.46
CA SER A 79 11.26 12.55 -14.31
C SER A 79 11.99 13.00 -13.05
N ARG A 80 12.33 12.05 -12.20
CA ARG A 80 13.16 12.29 -11.03
C ARG A 80 14.46 11.52 -11.13
N LEU A 81 15.56 12.26 -11.03
CA LEU A 81 16.91 11.74 -10.90
C LEU A 81 17.48 12.24 -9.58
N GLN A 82 17.63 11.34 -8.61
CA GLN A 82 17.96 11.67 -7.23
C GLN A 82 17.04 12.79 -6.70
N ASP A 83 17.60 13.93 -6.29
CA ASP A 83 16.86 15.06 -5.75
C ASP A 83 16.27 15.99 -6.80
N ARG A 84 16.60 15.80 -8.08
CA ARG A 84 16.12 16.64 -9.17
C ARG A 84 14.83 16.11 -9.75
N LEU A 85 13.73 16.85 -9.56
CA LEU A 85 12.45 16.62 -10.25
C LEU A 85 12.33 17.58 -11.44
N VAL A 86 12.03 17.03 -12.62
CA VAL A 86 11.75 17.79 -13.85
C VAL A 86 10.36 17.42 -14.34
N ALA A 87 9.58 18.41 -14.75
CA ALA A 87 8.30 18.22 -15.41
C ALA A 87 8.31 18.87 -16.80
N LYS A 88 7.73 18.19 -17.80
CA LYS A 88 7.63 18.66 -19.19
C LYS A 88 6.22 18.46 -19.72
N ALA A 89 5.77 19.36 -20.57
CA ALA A 89 4.57 19.23 -21.39
C ALA A 89 5.01 19.24 -22.86
N GLY A 90 5.14 18.05 -23.45
CA GLY A 90 5.85 17.90 -24.73
C GLY A 90 7.31 18.36 -24.63
N SER A 91 7.73 19.29 -25.48
CA SER A 91 9.10 19.81 -25.50
C SER A 91 9.36 20.96 -24.52
N GLN A 92 8.32 21.49 -23.86
CA GLN A 92 8.44 22.65 -22.98
C GLN A 92 8.49 22.25 -21.49
N PRO A 93 9.17 23.03 -20.64
CA PRO A 93 9.03 22.89 -19.19
C PRO A 93 7.56 23.01 -18.78
N ALA A 94 7.07 22.07 -17.98
CA ALA A 94 5.73 22.15 -17.43
C ALA A 94 5.69 23.08 -16.22
N GLN A 95 4.53 23.71 -16.00
CA GLN A 95 4.29 24.50 -14.80
C GLN A 95 4.31 23.62 -13.54
N ALA A 96 4.89 24.14 -12.47
CA ALA A 96 4.84 23.49 -11.16
C ALA A 96 3.38 23.34 -10.71
N SER A 97 3.04 22.20 -10.10
CA SER A 97 1.71 21.98 -9.56
C SER A 97 1.45 22.92 -8.37
N PRO A 98 0.29 23.59 -8.29
CA PRO A 98 0.02 24.58 -7.24
C PRO A 98 -0.10 23.98 -5.83
N TRP A 99 -0.21 22.65 -5.71
CA TRP A 99 -0.33 21.93 -4.44
C TRP A 99 0.95 21.18 -4.04
N THR A 100 2.12 21.49 -4.61
CA THR A 100 3.37 20.80 -4.23
C THR A 100 4.20 21.56 -3.20
N GLY A 101 3.63 22.58 -2.55
CA GLY A 101 4.30 23.31 -1.47
C GLY A 101 4.60 22.44 -0.23
N PRO A 102 5.57 22.79 0.63
CA PRO A 102 6.07 21.91 1.70
C PRO A 102 4.99 21.38 2.65
N SER A 103 3.99 22.20 2.98
CA SER A 103 2.90 21.86 3.91
C SER A 103 1.82 20.94 3.32
N THR A 104 1.88 20.64 2.01
CA THR A 104 0.84 19.85 1.34
C THR A 104 1.09 18.36 1.47
N ARG A 105 2.34 17.91 1.53
CA ARG A 105 2.68 16.48 1.53
C ARG A 105 1.95 15.71 2.62
N GLU A 106 1.98 16.22 3.84
CA GLU A 106 1.33 15.61 5.00
C GLU A 106 -0.20 15.56 4.86
N ARG A 107 -0.79 16.51 4.12
CA ARG A 107 -2.24 16.54 3.87
C ARG A 107 -2.71 15.47 2.87
N TYR A 108 -1.80 14.94 2.04
CA TYR A 108 -2.12 13.94 1.01
C TYR A 108 -1.66 12.53 1.36
N ARG A 109 -0.97 12.35 2.49
CA ARG A 109 -0.57 11.05 3.02
C ARG A 109 -1.33 10.78 4.30
N LEU A 110 -2.47 10.11 4.17
CA LEU A 110 -3.31 9.73 5.29
C LEU A 110 -3.24 8.23 5.49
N SER A 111 -3.10 7.79 6.74
CA SER A 111 -3.33 6.38 7.03
C SER A 111 -4.82 6.07 6.85
N LEU A 112 -5.13 4.80 6.56
CA LEU A 112 -6.52 4.38 6.48
C LEU A 112 -7.26 4.64 7.80
N SER A 113 -6.59 4.48 8.94
CA SER A 113 -7.14 4.85 10.25
C SER A 113 -7.49 6.34 10.34
N ASP A 114 -6.62 7.23 9.87
CA ASP A 114 -6.88 8.68 9.91
C ASP A 114 -8.08 9.05 9.02
N LEU A 115 -8.19 8.41 7.85
CA LEU A 115 -9.31 8.58 6.92
C LEU A 115 -10.65 8.14 7.52
N LEU A 116 -10.65 7.04 8.28
CA LEU A 116 -11.86 6.48 8.87
C LEU A 116 -12.29 7.18 10.17
N GLN A 117 -11.38 7.91 10.84
CA GLN A 117 -11.65 8.61 12.09
C GLN A 117 -12.23 10.02 11.89
N SER A 118 -12.10 10.64 10.71
CA SER A 118 -12.64 11.99 10.50
C SER A 118 -14.16 11.96 10.28
N ARG A 119 -14.91 12.24 11.37
CA ARG A 119 -16.37 12.12 11.42
C ARG A 119 -17.14 13.13 10.57
N GLU A 120 -16.55 14.24 10.13
CA GLU A 120 -17.31 15.35 9.54
C GLU A 120 -16.91 15.71 8.10
N ALA A 121 -15.65 15.58 7.69
CA ALA A 121 -15.19 16.05 6.37
C ALA A 121 -15.07 14.95 5.31
N ASN A 122 -14.85 13.68 5.69
CA ASN A 122 -14.55 12.59 4.75
C ASN A 122 -15.54 11.43 4.81
N GLN A 123 -16.76 11.61 5.35
CA GLN A 123 -17.74 10.51 5.45
C GLN A 123 -17.99 9.82 4.10
N ALA A 124 -18.27 10.59 3.04
CA ALA A 124 -18.53 10.05 1.71
C ALA A 124 -17.33 9.26 1.13
N PHE A 125 -16.11 9.76 1.35
CA PHE A 125 -14.90 9.06 0.93
C PHE A 125 -14.65 7.79 1.75
N GLY A 126 -14.85 7.87 3.08
CA GLY A 126 -14.73 6.73 3.97
C GLY A 126 -15.77 5.64 3.68
N GLU A 127 -16.99 6.03 3.30
CA GLU A 127 -18.03 5.11 2.85
C GLU A 127 -17.69 4.45 1.52
N GLN A 128 -17.28 5.23 0.52
CA GLN A 128 -16.88 4.68 -0.78
C GLN A 128 -15.68 3.73 -0.63
N LEU A 129 -14.65 4.12 0.13
CA LEU A 129 -13.50 3.26 0.39
C LEU A 129 -13.88 1.99 1.15
N ARG A 130 -14.81 2.08 2.11
CA ARG A 130 -15.31 0.92 2.86
C ARG A 130 -16.13 -0.02 1.96
N GLN A 131 -16.92 0.51 1.02
CA GLN A 131 -17.63 -0.28 0.01
C GLN A 131 -16.65 -1.03 -0.89
N GLU A 132 -15.63 -0.34 -1.42
CA GLU A 132 -14.60 -0.94 -2.28
C GLU A 132 -13.78 -2.01 -1.53
N MET A 133 -13.38 -1.72 -0.28
CA MET A 133 -12.64 -2.67 0.56
C MET A 133 -13.45 -3.90 0.96
N GLN A 134 -14.77 -3.78 1.06
CA GLN A 134 -15.67 -4.91 1.33
C GLN A 134 -16.09 -5.66 0.05
N GLY A 135 -15.54 -5.28 -1.11
CA GLY A 135 -15.88 -5.91 -2.39
C GLY A 135 -17.32 -5.64 -2.84
N GLY A 136 -17.89 -4.49 -2.45
CA GLY A 136 -19.28 -4.13 -2.76
C GLY A 136 -20.34 -4.73 -1.84
N VAL A 137 -19.94 -5.48 -0.80
CA VAL A 137 -20.87 -6.10 0.17
C VAL A 137 -20.86 -5.31 1.47
N ASP A 138 -21.93 -4.56 1.75
CA ASP A 138 -22.07 -3.86 3.03
C ASP A 138 -22.40 -4.86 4.16
N PHE A 139 -21.35 -5.29 4.89
CA PHE A 139 -21.49 -6.23 6.00
C PHE A 139 -22.23 -5.63 7.20
N GLN A 140 -22.30 -4.31 7.34
CA GLN A 140 -23.08 -3.67 8.40
C GLN A 140 -24.57 -3.71 8.08
N LYS A 141 -24.92 -3.48 6.81
CA LYS A 141 -26.31 -3.59 6.32
C LYS A 141 -26.87 -5.01 6.40
N HIS A 142 -26.02 -6.02 6.19
CA HIS A 142 -26.42 -7.43 6.24
C HIS A 142 -26.16 -8.10 7.61
N ARG A 143 -25.70 -7.34 8.61
CA ARG A 143 -25.39 -7.88 9.94
C ARG A 143 -26.60 -8.52 10.61
N THR A 144 -27.80 -8.06 10.26
CA THR A 144 -29.10 -8.57 10.74
C THR A 144 -29.56 -9.84 9.99
N ASP A 145 -29.06 -10.08 8.77
CA ASP A 145 -29.43 -11.22 7.92
C ASP A 145 -28.45 -12.40 8.04
N LEU A 146 -27.29 -12.15 8.64
CA LEU A 146 -26.29 -13.18 8.90
C LEU A 146 -26.69 -14.01 10.13
N LYS A 147 -27.03 -15.29 9.91
CA LYS A 147 -27.19 -16.26 11.01
C LYS A 147 -25.94 -16.24 11.90
N PRO A 148 -26.10 -16.25 13.23
CA PRO A 148 -24.97 -16.13 14.15
C PRO A 148 -23.94 -17.22 13.88
N LEU A 149 -22.66 -16.81 13.81
CA LEU A 149 -21.49 -17.68 13.62
C LEU A 149 -21.36 -18.77 14.70
N SER A 150 -22.16 -18.73 15.77
CA SER A 150 -22.32 -19.84 16.72
C SER A 150 -22.82 -21.13 16.05
N ALA A 151 -23.45 -21.05 14.88
CA ALA A 151 -23.80 -22.22 14.07
C ALA A 151 -22.58 -22.88 13.40
N PHE A 152 -21.46 -22.17 13.27
CA PHE A 152 -20.22 -22.64 12.64
C PHE A 152 -19.12 -23.03 13.63
N SER A 153 -19.28 -22.80 14.93
CA SER A 153 -18.28 -23.17 15.93
C SER A 153 -18.37 -24.66 16.32
N ARG A 154 -18.10 -25.56 15.37
CA ARG A 154 -17.64 -26.94 15.65
C ARG A 154 -16.11 -27.01 15.78
N ARG A 155 -15.49 -25.96 16.33
CA ARG A 155 -14.06 -25.88 16.65
C ARG A 155 -13.78 -25.97 18.15
N ALA A 156 -14.66 -26.59 18.93
CA ALA A 156 -14.47 -26.75 20.37
C ALA A 156 -13.36 -27.76 20.74
N GLY A 157 -12.88 -28.61 19.81
CA GLY A 157 -11.85 -29.63 20.13
C GLY A 157 -10.50 -29.48 19.41
N ALA A 158 -10.38 -28.56 18.44
CA ALA A 158 -9.18 -28.47 17.62
C ALA A 158 -8.01 -27.77 18.34
N THR A 159 -8.32 -26.84 19.26
CA THR A 159 -7.32 -26.13 20.06
C THR A 159 -6.75 -27.04 21.14
N GLU A 160 -7.60 -27.79 21.85
CA GLU A 160 -7.17 -28.77 22.86
C GLU A 160 -6.32 -29.90 22.24
N ALA A 161 -6.74 -30.41 21.07
CA ALA A 161 -5.97 -31.45 20.38
C ALA A 161 -4.59 -30.96 19.90
N PHE A 162 -4.49 -29.68 19.51
CA PHE A 162 -3.21 -29.07 19.12
C PHE A 162 -2.29 -28.83 20.32
N GLU A 163 -2.83 -28.38 21.45
CA GLU A 163 -2.06 -28.17 22.68
C GLU A 163 -1.52 -29.48 23.26
N LEU A 164 -2.34 -30.53 23.29
CA LEU A 164 -1.91 -31.88 23.71
C LEU A 164 -0.82 -32.45 22.78
N ALA A 165 -0.97 -32.29 21.46
CA ALA A 165 0.02 -32.76 20.50
C ALA A 165 1.35 -31.97 20.61
N SER A 166 1.29 -30.67 20.89
CA SER A 166 2.47 -29.82 21.07
C SER A 166 3.21 -30.15 22.38
N ALA A 167 2.50 -30.48 23.46
CA ALA A 167 3.11 -30.88 24.71
C ALA A 167 3.87 -32.21 24.60
N ALA A 168 3.26 -33.20 23.93
CA ALA A 168 3.89 -34.51 23.70
C ALA A 168 5.14 -34.43 22.82
N LEU A 169 5.18 -33.52 21.84
CA LEU A 169 6.36 -33.28 20.99
C LEU A 169 7.52 -32.66 21.78
N LEU A 170 7.23 -31.74 22.70
CA LEU A 170 8.23 -31.12 23.56
C LEU A 170 8.85 -32.12 24.54
N GLU A 171 8.05 -33.01 25.11
CA GLU A 171 8.52 -34.05 26.03
C GLU A 171 9.44 -35.05 25.31
N LYS A 172 9.04 -35.53 24.14
CA LYS A 172 9.84 -36.45 23.32
C LYS A 172 11.17 -35.83 22.86
N SER A 173 11.19 -34.53 22.57
CA SER A 173 12.42 -33.81 22.20
C SER A 173 13.42 -33.67 23.36
N ARG A 174 12.93 -33.64 24.61
CA ARG A 174 13.77 -33.59 25.81
C ARG A 174 14.38 -34.95 26.14
N GLU A 175 13.63 -36.03 25.93
CA GLU A 175 14.12 -37.40 26.11
C GLU A 175 15.21 -37.76 25.09
N GLN A 176 15.06 -37.33 23.84
CA GLN A 176 16.07 -37.55 22.79
C GLN A 176 17.37 -36.78 23.05
N GLY A 177 17.29 -35.53 23.52
CA GLY A 177 18.48 -34.76 23.90
C GLY A 177 19.19 -35.29 25.15
N ALA A 178 18.48 -35.98 26.05
CA ALA A 178 19.05 -36.62 27.23
C ALA A 178 19.72 -37.97 26.91
N GLN A 179 19.29 -38.67 25.86
CA GLN A 179 19.94 -39.91 25.40
C GLN A 179 21.22 -39.65 24.61
N GLU A 180 21.29 -38.57 23.82
CA GLU A 180 22.51 -38.21 23.07
C GLU A 180 23.65 -37.68 23.97
N SER A 181 23.36 -37.24 25.20
CA SER A 181 24.37 -36.74 26.15
C SER A 181 24.91 -37.81 27.10
N LEU A 182 24.53 -39.08 26.93
CA LEU A 182 25.03 -40.23 27.69
C LEU A 182 25.87 -41.20 26.82
N GLU A 183 26.04 -40.93 25.52
CA GLU A 183 26.85 -41.73 24.58
C GLU A 183 28.18 -41.08 24.14
N GLU A 184 28.60 -39.96 24.75
CA GLU A 184 29.98 -39.43 24.70
C GLU A 184 30.76 -39.73 25.98
#